data_AF-K9TIH4-F1
#
_entry.id   AF-K9TIH4-F1
#
_cell.length_a   1.000
_cell.length_b   1.000
_cell.length_c   1.000
_cell.angle_alpha   90.00
_cell.angle_beta   90.00
_cell.angle_gamma   90.00
#
_symmetry.space_group_name_H-M   'P 1'
#
loop_
_entity.id
_entity.type
_entity.pdbx_description
1 polymer ?
#
loop_
_entity_poly.entity_id
_entity_poly.type
_entity_poly.pdbx_seq_one_letter_code
_entity_poly.pdbx_strand_id
1 'polypeptide(L)' 'MFELGSWKDNRSYQECFAEGQMEARIQAVKPLMRHGLSLEAIAESLELPLDLVREAAEDSKSQED' A
#
# COMPACT_ATOMS: atom_id res chain seq x y z
N MET A 1 -33.92 11.30 8.11
CA MET A 1 -33.16 11.26 6.85
C MET A 1 -32.10 10.19 7.03
N PHE A 2 -32.16 9.08 6.29
CA PHE A 2 -31.10 8.07 6.35
C PHE A 2 -29.91 8.61 5.57
N GLU A 3 -28.83 8.94 6.25
CA GLU A 3 -27.59 9.37 5.61
C GLU A 3 -26.95 8.15 4.94
N LEU A 4 -26.82 8.17 3.61
CA LEU A 4 -26.37 7.06 2.76
C LEU A 4 -24.91 6.61 3.00
N GLY A 5 -24.27 7.04 4.09
CA GLY A 5 -22.87 6.79 4.41
C GLY A 5 -22.59 6.28 5.82
N SER A 6 -23.58 6.17 6.72
CA SER A 6 -23.36 5.76 8.12
C SER A 6 -22.79 4.35 8.28
N TRP A 7 -22.92 3.50 7.27
CA TRP A 7 -22.29 2.18 7.22
C TRP A 7 -20.77 2.23 7.17
N LYS A 8 -20.17 3.36 6.75
CA LYS A 8 -18.72 3.57 6.78
C LYS A 8 -18.17 3.78 8.19
N ASP A 9 -19.02 4.15 9.15
CA ASP A 9 -18.63 4.24 10.56
C ASP A 9 -18.57 2.86 11.23
N ASN A 10 -18.98 1.81 10.51
CA ASN A 10 -18.84 0.45 10.98
C ASN A 10 -17.34 0.11 11.15
N ARG A 11 -17.00 -0.41 12.34
CA ARG A 11 -15.65 -0.87 12.67
C ARG A 11 -15.04 -1.77 11.60
N SER A 12 -15.80 -2.74 11.10
CA SER A 12 -15.32 -3.67 10.06
C SER A 12 -15.04 -2.96 8.74
N TYR A 13 -15.80 -1.92 8.37
CA TYR A 13 -15.48 -1.14 7.18
C TYR A 13 -14.17 -0.37 7.34
N GLN A 14 -13.97 0.26 8.49
CA GLN A 14 -12.75 1.02 8.79
C GLN A 14 -11.51 0.11 8.81
N GLU A 15 -11.62 -1.07 9.41
CA GLU A 15 -10.55 -2.08 9.42
C GLU A 15 -10.19 -2.51 8.00
N CYS A 16 -11.18 -2.94 7.19
CA CYS A 16 -10.91 -3.33 5.79
C CYS A 16 -10.40 -2.17 4.92
N PHE A 17 -10.85 -0.95 5.18
CA PHE A 17 -10.37 0.23 4.46
C PHE A 17 -8.91 0.56 4.81
N ALA A 18 -8.53 0.46 6.08
CA ALA A 18 -7.15 0.63 6.52
C ALA A 18 -6.23 -0.44 5.93
N GLU A 19 -6.65 -1.71 5.94
CA GLU A 19 -5.95 -2.82 5.28
C GLU A 19 -5.77 -2.56 3.78
N GLY A 20 -6.83 -2.15 3.08
CA GLY A 20 -6.78 -1.86 1.65
C GLY A 20 -5.85 -0.67 1.31
N GLN A 21 -5.79 0.36 2.16
CA GLN A 21 -4.84 1.45 1.98
C GLN A 21 -3.40 0.99 2.14
N MET A 22 -3.13 0.13 3.12
CA MET A 22 -1.80 -0.43 3.34
C MET A 22 -1.38 -1.31 2.15
N GLU A 23 -2.26 -2.18 1.69
CA GLU A 23 -2.02 -3.06 0.54
C GLU A 23 -1.77 -2.24 -0.74
N ALA A 24 -2.56 -1.20 -0.99
CA ALA A 24 -2.37 -0.32 -2.14
C ALA A 24 -1.02 0.40 -2.13
N ARG A 25 -0.55 0.85 -0.95
CA ARG A 25 0.80 1.44 -0.80
C ARG A 25 1.89 0.41 -1.13
N ILE A 26 1.78 -0.82 -0.61
CA ILE A 26 2.75 -1.89 -0.90
C ILE A 26 2.76 -2.21 -2.41
N GLN A 27 1.59 -2.33 -3.04
CA GLN A 27 1.49 -2.60 -4.48
C GLN A 27 2.05 -1.46 -5.34
N ALA A 28 2.04 -0.22 -4.84
CA ALA A 28 2.61 0.94 -5.53
C ALA A 28 4.15 0.97 -5.53
N VAL A 29 4.83 0.19 -4.69
CA VAL A 29 6.30 0.13 -4.63
C VAL A 29 6.90 -0.29 -5.98
N LYS A 30 6.39 -1.35 -6.60
CA LYS A 30 6.90 -1.90 -7.87
C LYS A 30 6.80 -0.89 -9.04
N PRO A 31 5.65 -0.27 -9.34
CA PRO A 31 5.56 0.71 -10.41
C PRO A 31 6.42 1.95 -10.15
N LEU A 32 6.52 2.44 -8.91
CA LEU A 32 7.39 3.57 -8.59
C LEU A 32 8.87 3.25 -8.80
N MET A 33 9.30 2.04 -8.44
CA MET A 33 10.66 1.57 -8.72
C MET A 33 10.93 1.46 -10.23
N ARG A 34 9.94 1.00 -11.03
CA ARG A 34 10.03 0.99 -12.50
C ARG A 34 10.17 2.39 -13.11
N HIS A 35 9.68 3.43 -12.42
CA HIS A 35 9.86 4.83 -12.79
C HIS A 35 11.19 5.43 -12.32
N GLY A 36 12.09 4.63 -11.72
CA GLY A 36 13.43 5.04 -11.32
C GLY A 36 13.52 5.70 -9.95
N LEU A 37 12.45 5.64 -9.13
CA LEU A 37 12.53 6.11 -7.74
C LEU A 37 13.38 5.14 -6.89
N SER A 38 14.17 5.69 -5.97
CA SER A 38 14.91 4.87 -5.00
C SER A 38 13.98 4.32 -3.91
N LEU A 39 14.40 3.24 -3.25
CA LEU A 39 13.61 2.62 -2.17
C LEU A 39 13.36 3.59 -1.01
N GLU A 40 14.33 4.45 -0.71
CA GLU A 40 14.22 5.48 0.34
C GLU A 40 13.18 6.54 -0.04
N ALA A 41 13.21 7.03 -1.27
CA ALA A 41 12.23 8.00 -1.76
C ALA A 41 10.80 7.41 -1.80
N ILE A 42 10.68 6.13 -2.14
CA ILE A 42 9.39 5.40 -2.12
C ILE A 42 8.89 5.23 -0.69
N ALA A 43 9.76 4.83 0.25
CA ALA A 43 9.43 4.67 1.66
C ALA A 43 8.94 6.00 2.26
N GLU A 44 9.63 7.10 1.97
CA GLU A 44 9.20 8.44 2.38
C GLU A 44 7.86 8.84 1.75
N SER A 45 7.71 8.67 0.43
CA SER A 45 6.51 9.10 -0.30
C SER A 45 5.26 8.31 0.07
N LEU A 46 5.40 7.04 0.44
CA LEU A 46 4.30 6.15 0.81
C LEU A 46 4.11 6.03 2.33
N GLU A 47 4.96 6.70 3.11
CA GLU A 47 5.03 6.60 4.58
C GLU A 47 5.15 5.14 5.05
N LEU A 48 5.94 4.35 4.34
CA LEU A 48 6.16 2.93 4.64
C LEU A 48 7.53 2.73 5.29
N PRO A 49 7.67 1.73 6.19
CA PRO A 49 8.98 1.31 6.66
C PRO A 49 9.87 0.85 5.50
N LEU A 50 11.14 1.26 5.48
CA LEU A 50 12.07 0.90 4.41
C LEU A 50 12.22 -0.62 4.25
N ASP A 51 12.16 -1.37 5.35
CA ASP A 51 12.25 -2.84 5.33
C ASP A 51 11.07 -3.47 4.56
N LEU A 52 9.87 -2.91 4.72
CA LEU A 52 8.68 -3.36 4.00
C LEU A 52 8.76 -3.01 2.50
N VAL A 53 9.28 -1.84 2.17
CA VAL A 53 9.52 -1.45 0.77
C VAL A 53 10.54 -2.37 0.11
N ARG A 54 11.58 -2.77 0.86
CA ARG A 54 12.59 -3.73 0.39
C ARG A 54 11.98 -5.11 0.13
N GLU A 55 11.19 -5.62 1.08
CA GLU A 55 10.47 -6.89 0.92
C GLU A 55 9.55 -6.87 -0.31
N ALA A 56 8.74 -5.81 -0.45
CA ALA A 56 7.84 -5.64 -1.59
C ALA A 56 8.58 -5.54 -2.95
N ALA A 57 9.79 -4.98 -2.95
CA ALA A 57 10.66 -4.94 -4.11
C ALA A 57 11.28 -6.31 -4.44
N GLU A 58 11.64 -7.11 -3.42
CA GLU A 58 12.25 -8.44 -3.57
C GLU A 58 11.24 -9.51 -4.00
N ASP A 59 10.00 -9.43 -3.52
CA ASP A 59 8.88 -10.32 -3.90
C ASP A 59 8.53 -10.22 -5.41
N SER A 60 9.12 -9.27 -6.13
CA SER A 60 9.08 -9.17 -7.60
C SER A 60 9.90 -10.25 -8.32
N LYS A 61 10.96 -10.77 -7.71
CA LYS A 61 11.87 -11.73 -8.37
C LYS A 61 11.28 -13.14 -8.49
N SER A 62 10.21 -13.44 -7.77
CA SER A 62 9.58 -14.78 -7.74
C SER A 62 8.32 -14.90 -8.59
N GLN A 63 7.88 -13.82 -9.27
CA GLN A 63 6.70 -13.83 -10.16
C GLN A 63 7.02 -13.59 -11.65
N GLU A 64 8.30 -13.63 -12.04
CA GLU A 64 8.74 -13.49 -13.44
C GLU A 64 9.30 -14.80 -14.06
N ASP A 65 9.13 -15.97 -13.39
CA ASP A 65 9.41 -17.32 -13.94
C ASP A 65 8.13 -18.06 -14.38
#